data_AF-A0A7S2PQZ2-F1
#
_entry.id   AF-A0A7S2PQZ2-F1
#
_cell.length_a   1.000
_cell.length_b   1.000
_cell.length_c   1.000
_cell.angle_alpha   90.00
_cell.angle_beta   90.00
_cell.angle_gamma   90.00
#
_symmetry.space_group_name_H-M   'P 1'
#
loop_
_entity.id
_entity.type
_entity.pdbx_description
1 polymer ?
#
loop_
_entity_poly.entity_id
_entity_poly.type
_entity_poly.pdbx_seq_one_letter_code
_entity_poly.pdbx_strand_id
1 'polypeptide(L)'
;ERLREEVGAAGALKCNETTGDVTECAQSIYEGVKLIGTPGQVYSYNSNHLQIAAALSVAATGLGIHEVIRQYLLEPYGMTGSFYMGKCPDFGASFITTGEDYEKFLYGLLSYTSLPKPLIDASEEDATPFMSNFYTLYGDYGFGHFLLCFDSVDGMTDKCKEDRVHADPGAFGFIPLIDRKNGYYMELVAAEIGATGSYPLSGIPEYLAVAIKPHVDAIMSGTPPDASRHMTHSPDFLSLGVADVNYCLNCVLNPKACS
;
A
#
# COMPACT_ATOMS: atom_id res chain seq x y z
N GLU A 1 -19.78 -16.99 5.24
CA GLU A 1 -20.85 -16.74 4.22
C GLU A 1 -21.32 -15.29 4.13
N ARG A 2 -21.24 -14.46 5.18
CA ARG A 2 -21.69 -13.04 5.17
C ARG A 2 -20.71 -12.00 4.58
N LEU A 3 -19.58 -12.43 4.04
CA LEU A 3 -18.52 -11.58 3.45
C LEU A 3 -18.36 -11.79 1.93
N ARG A 4 -19.29 -12.51 1.29
CA ARG A 4 -19.24 -12.84 -0.15
C ARG A 4 -20.37 -12.23 -0.97
N GLU A 5 -21.31 -11.52 -0.36
CA GLU A 5 -22.30 -10.75 -1.12
C GLU A 5 -21.61 -9.50 -1.68
N GLU A 6 -21.14 -9.57 -2.91
CA GLU A 6 -21.15 -8.54 -3.96
C GLU A 6 -21.25 -7.04 -3.56
N VAL A 7 -20.54 -6.57 -2.53
CA VAL A 7 -20.50 -5.14 -2.21
C VAL A 7 -19.31 -4.49 -2.89
N GLY A 8 -19.58 -3.78 -3.99
CA GLY A 8 -18.67 -2.74 -4.52
C GLY A 8 -18.36 -2.83 -6.01
N ALA A 9 -18.34 -4.03 -6.61
CA ALA A 9 -17.92 -4.19 -8.00
C ALA A 9 -19.01 -3.89 -9.04
N ALA A 10 -20.29 -4.07 -8.69
CA ALA A 10 -21.39 -3.99 -9.64
C ALA A 10 -21.96 -2.56 -9.88
N GLY A 11 -21.48 -1.55 -9.16
CA GLY A 11 -22.08 -0.20 -9.16
C GLY A 11 -21.31 0.87 -9.93
N ALA A 12 -19.99 0.74 -10.09
CA ALA A 12 -19.18 1.72 -10.80
C ALA A 12 -19.14 1.39 -12.30
N LEU A 13 -19.57 2.31 -13.15
CA LEU A 13 -19.28 2.20 -14.57
C LEU A 13 -17.77 2.33 -14.74
N LYS A 14 -17.18 1.48 -15.60
CA LYS A 14 -15.81 1.71 -16.07
C LYS A 14 -15.75 3.11 -16.66
N CYS A 15 -14.73 3.85 -16.26
CA CYS A 15 -14.47 5.16 -16.83
C CYS A 15 -14.45 5.11 -18.35
N ASN A 16 -14.88 6.19 -18.99
CA ASN A 16 -14.96 6.26 -20.44
C ASN A 16 -13.55 6.23 -21.05
N GLU A 17 -13.10 5.05 -21.48
CA GLU A 17 -11.78 4.83 -22.07
C GLU A 17 -11.58 5.60 -23.39
N THR A 18 -12.66 6.07 -24.03
CA THR A 18 -12.59 6.84 -25.27
C THR A 18 -12.23 8.29 -25.00
N THR A 19 -12.93 8.93 -24.05
CA THR A 19 -12.76 10.34 -23.70
C THR A 19 -11.65 10.56 -22.68
N GLY A 20 -11.41 9.59 -21.79
CA GLY A 20 -10.50 9.76 -20.65
C GLY A 20 -11.09 10.61 -19.52
N ASP A 21 -12.41 10.83 -19.53
CA ASP A 21 -13.06 11.69 -18.55
C ASP A 21 -13.27 10.96 -17.21
N VAL A 22 -12.35 11.22 -16.28
CA VAL A 22 -12.41 10.69 -14.91
C VAL A 22 -13.62 11.18 -14.13
N THR A 23 -14.23 12.30 -14.51
CA THR A 23 -15.37 12.86 -13.78
C THR A 23 -16.66 12.06 -13.99
N GLU A 24 -16.86 11.49 -15.18
CA GLU A 24 -17.98 10.57 -15.47
C GLU A 24 -17.88 9.30 -14.60
N CYS A 25 -16.66 8.76 -14.44
CA CYS A 25 -16.44 7.60 -13.59
C CYS A 25 -16.76 7.91 -12.12
N ALA A 26 -16.23 9.02 -11.60
CA ALA A 26 -16.49 9.45 -10.23
C ALA A 26 -17.98 9.73 -9.99
N GLN A 27 -18.69 10.32 -10.96
CA GLN A 27 -20.13 10.51 -10.88
C GLN A 27 -20.86 9.16 -10.79
N SER A 28 -20.48 8.18 -11.62
CA SER A 28 -21.09 6.84 -11.55
C SER A 28 -20.87 6.15 -10.20
N ILE A 29 -19.69 6.33 -9.60
CA ILE A 29 -19.39 5.81 -8.27
C ILE A 29 -20.29 6.49 -7.24
N TYR A 30 -20.37 7.83 -7.28
CA TYR A 30 -21.18 8.62 -6.36
C TYR A 30 -22.68 8.26 -6.42
N GLU A 31 -23.22 8.03 -7.63
CA GLU A 31 -24.63 7.73 -7.84
C GLU A 31 -24.97 6.23 -7.64
N GLY A 32 -24.05 5.33 -8.00
CA GLY A 32 -24.31 3.89 -8.10
C GLY A 32 -23.81 3.06 -6.93
N VAL A 33 -22.76 3.49 -6.22
CA VAL A 33 -22.17 2.72 -5.12
C VAL A 33 -22.92 3.00 -3.81
N LYS A 34 -23.46 1.94 -3.21
CA LYS A 34 -24.13 2.02 -1.90
C LYS A 34 -23.09 2.13 -0.79
N LEU A 35 -23.27 3.11 0.09
CA LEU A 35 -22.48 3.21 1.31
C LEU A 35 -22.80 2.03 2.24
N ILE A 36 -21.75 1.46 2.83
CA ILE A 36 -21.86 0.34 3.79
C ILE A 36 -21.94 0.83 5.25
N GLY A 37 -21.86 2.14 5.47
CA GLY A 37 -21.89 2.77 6.77
C GLY A 37 -21.83 4.29 6.65
N THR A 38 -21.80 4.97 7.79
CA THR A 38 -21.68 6.43 7.86
C THR A 38 -20.26 6.86 7.48
N PRO A 39 -20.08 7.83 6.57
CA PRO A 39 -18.76 8.41 6.28
C PRO A 39 -18.04 8.88 7.55
N GLY A 40 -16.76 8.54 7.68
CA GLY A 40 -15.97 8.83 8.89
C GLY A 40 -16.21 7.90 10.08
N GLN A 41 -16.99 6.82 9.91
CA GLN A 41 -17.22 5.80 10.95
C GLN A 41 -16.96 4.37 10.48
N VAL A 42 -16.78 4.16 9.18
CA VAL A 42 -16.51 2.85 8.59
C VAL A 42 -15.39 2.99 7.57
N TYR A 43 -14.47 2.04 7.60
CA TYR A 43 -13.40 1.92 6.63
C TYR A 43 -13.67 0.75 5.69
N SER A 44 -13.41 0.95 4.40
CA SER A 44 -13.50 -0.07 3.37
C SER A 44 -12.45 0.20 2.31
N TYR A 45 -11.47 -0.69 2.22
CA TYR A 45 -10.44 -0.61 1.20
C TYR A 45 -11.00 -1.07 -0.16
N ASN A 46 -10.97 -0.19 -1.16
CA ASN A 46 -11.42 -0.45 -2.53
C ASN A 46 -10.84 0.63 -3.47
N SER A 47 -10.76 0.41 -4.78
CA SER A 47 -10.17 1.41 -5.69
C SER A 47 -11.05 2.64 -6.00
N ASN A 48 -12.32 2.65 -5.58
CA ASN A 48 -13.26 3.71 -5.95
C ASN A 48 -12.87 5.07 -5.36
N HIS A 49 -12.32 5.09 -4.14
CA HIS A 49 -11.92 6.35 -3.49
C HIS A 49 -10.79 7.05 -4.25
N LEU A 50 -9.88 6.30 -4.89
CA LEU A 50 -8.81 6.86 -5.72
C LEU A 50 -9.34 7.45 -7.03
N GLN A 51 -10.39 6.86 -7.60
CA GLN A 51 -11.06 7.42 -8.78
C GLN A 51 -11.77 8.75 -8.46
N ILE A 52 -12.42 8.83 -7.29
CA ILE A 52 -13.01 10.09 -6.82
C ILE A 52 -11.90 11.13 -6.57
N ALA A 53 -10.77 10.74 -5.97
CA ALA A 53 -9.64 11.64 -5.75
C ALA A 53 -9.05 12.17 -7.07
N ALA A 54 -8.98 11.34 -8.11
CA ALA A 54 -8.57 11.77 -9.45
C ALA A 54 -9.54 12.80 -10.06
N ALA A 55 -10.86 12.59 -9.93
CA ALA A 55 -11.82 13.58 -10.40
C ALA A 55 -11.74 14.91 -9.62
N LEU A 56 -11.49 14.83 -8.29
CA LEU A 56 -11.28 16.02 -7.45
C LEU A 56 -10.05 16.82 -7.90
N SER A 57 -8.95 16.15 -8.25
CA SER A 57 -7.72 16.83 -8.70
C SER A 57 -7.90 17.51 -10.06
N VAL A 58 -8.63 16.88 -10.99
CA VAL A 58 -9.03 17.50 -12.26
C VAL A 58 -9.92 18.73 -12.01
N ALA A 59 -10.92 18.62 -11.15
CA ALA A 59 -11.81 19.73 -10.82
C ALA A 59 -11.08 20.90 -10.15
N ALA A 60 -10.13 20.61 -9.24
CA ALA A 60 -9.37 21.62 -8.51
C ALA A 60 -8.35 22.37 -9.37
N THR A 61 -7.81 21.71 -10.39
CA THR A 61 -6.74 22.27 -11.24
C THR A 61 -7.24 22.80 -12.59
N GLY A 62 -8.38 22.29 -13.07
CA GLY A 62 -8.86 22.53 -14.44
C GLY A 62 -8.03 21.82 -15.52
N LEU A 63 -7.11 20.95 -15.13
CA LEU A 63 -6.22 20.21 -16.04
C LEU A 63 -6.80 18.83 -16.36
N GLY A 64 -6.43 18.27 -17.52
CA GLY A 64 -6.70 16.87 -17.82
C GLY A 64 -5.91 15.93 -16.90
N ILE A 65 -6.42 14.73 -16.65
CA ILE A 65 -5.83 13.84 -15.63
C ILE A 65 -4.36 13.48 -15.87
N HIS A 66 -3.97 13.22 -17.13
CA HIS A 66 -2.56 12.96 -17.46
C HIS A 66 -1.65 14.16 -17.21
N GLU A 67 -2.18 15.37 -17.37
CA GLU A 67 -1.46 16.60 -17.09
C GLU A 67 -1.32 16.81 -15.58
N VAL A 68 -2.36 16.50 -14.79
CA VAL A 68 -2.27 16.45 -13.33
C VAL A 68 -1.18 15.48 -12.89
N ILE A 69 -1.18 14.25 -13.40
CA ILE A 69 -0.18 13.22 -13.09
C ILE A 69 1.22 13.72 -13.45
N ARG A 70 1.40 14.25 -14.66
CA ARG A 70 2.69 14.76 -15.13
C ARG A 70 3.20 15.87 -14.20
N GLN A 71 2.37 16.88 -13.95
CA GLN A 71 2.76 18.09 -13.23
C GLN A 71 2.95 17.88 -11.73
N TYR A 72 2.15 17.02 -11.09
CA TYR A 72 2.14 16.89 -9.62
C TYR A 72 2.74 15.58 -9.11
N LEU A 73 2.93 14.56 -9.95
CA LEU A 73 3.55 13.29 -9.56
C LEU A 73 4.84 12.99 -10.33
N LEU A 74 4.86 13.06 -11.67
CA LEU A 74 6.03 12.56 -12.42
C LEU A 74 7.18 13.57 -12.44
N GLU A 75 6.90 14.82 -12.79
CA GLU A 75 7.94 15.86 -12.94
C GLU A 75 8.58 16.29 -11.61
N PRO A 76 7.83 16.51 -10.51
CA PRO A 76 8.42 16.92 -9.23
C PRO A 76 9.40 15.90 -8.64
N TYR A 77 9.28 14.64 -9.06
CA TYR A 77 10.11 13.53 -8.59
C TYR A 77 11.05 12.99 -9.69
N GLY A 78 11.02 13.54 -10.91
CA GLY A 78 11.87 13.09 -12.02
C GLY A 78 11.64 11.63 -12.43
N MET A 79 10.38 11.16 -12.37
CA MET A 79 9.99 9.78 -12.64
C MET A 79 9.74 9.54 -14.14
N THR A 80 10.80 9.49 -14.93
CA THR A 80 10.70 9.49 -16.41
C THR A 80 10.37 8.14 -17.05
N GLY A 81 10.55 7.04 -16.32
CA GLY A 81 10.19 5.68 -16.72
C GLY A 81 8.84 5.21 -16.19
N SER A 82 8.10 6.09 -15.50
CA SER A 82 6.85 5.77 -14.82
C SER A 82 5.65 6.43 -15.49
N PHE A 83 4.53 5.73 -15.56
CA PHE A 83 3.31 6.21 -16.21
C PHE A 83 2.08 5.42 -15.77
N TYR A 84 0.91 6.03 -15.97
CA TYR A 84 -0.37 5.33 -15.91
C TYR A 84 -0.80 4.89 -17.32
N MET A 85 -1.30 3.66 -17.44
CA MET A 85 -1.82 3.14 -18.71
C MET A 85 -3.19 3.71 -19.08
N GLY A 86 -3.45 3.81 -20.39
CA GLY A 86 -4.76 4.18 -20.93
C GLY A 86 -5.10 5.66 -20.75
N LYS A 87 -6.29 6.06 -21.21
CA LYS A 87 -6.78 7.45 -21.09
C LYS A 87 -7.50 7.72 -19.77
N CYS A 88 -8.03 6.68 -19.15
CA CYS A 88 -8.63 6.74 -17.84
C CYS A 88 -8.04 5.63 -16.97
N PRO A 89 -6.95 5.95 -16.25
CA PRO A 89 -6.23 4.94 -15.49
C PRO A 89 -7.04 4.35 -14.34
N ASP A 90 -6.75 3.09 -13.99
CA ASP A 90 -7.07 2.57 -12.67
C ASP A 90 -6.04 3.09 -11.67
N PHE A 91 -6.40 4.09 -10.89
CA PHE A 91 -5.48 4.70 -9.93
C PHE A 91 -5.05 3.76 -8.80
N GLY A 92 -5.80 2.69 -8.54
CA GLY A 92 -5.45 1.70 -7.51
C GLY A 92 -4.56 0.56 -8.00
N ALA A 93 -4.35 0.40 -9.32
CA ALA A 93 -3.69 -0.80 -9.85
C ALA A 93 -2.90 -0.64 -11.15
N SER A 94 -3.04 0.46 -11.89
CA SER A 94 -2.47 0.59 -13.25
C SER A 94 -1.24 1.48 -13.36
N PHE A 95 -0.66 1.88 -12.23
CA PHE A 95 0.60 2.61 -12.23
C PHE A 95 1.74 1.66 -12.59
N ILE A 96 2.47 1.98 -13.65
CA ILE A 96 3.69 1.29 -14.05
C ILE A 96 4.86 2.17 -13.64
N THR A 97 5.81 1.59 -12.91
CA THR A 97 6.99 2.28 -12.38
C THR A 97 8.23 1.40 -12.51
N THR A 98 9.38 2.00 -12.26
CA THR A 98 10.65 1.29 -12.02
C THR A 98 11.07 1.50 -10.56
N GLY A 99 11.97 0.65 -10.04
CA GLY A 99 12.54 0.87 -8.71
C GLY A 99 13.30 2.19 -8.62
N GLU A 100 14.05 2.57 -9.66
CA GLU A 100 14.80 3.84 -9.69
C GLU A 100 13.88 5.07 -9.61
N ASP A 101 12.72 5.04 -10.29
CA ASP A 101 11.78 6.15 -10.21
C ASP A 101 11.01 6.17 -8.89
N TYR A 102 10.61 5.00 -8.39
CA TYR A 102 9.88 4.93 -7.12
C TYR A 102 10.79 5.28 -5.93
N GLU A 103 12.09 4.97 -6.01
CA GLU A 103 13.11 5.45 -5.09
C GLU A 103 13.09 6.98 -4.99
N LYS A 104 13.07 7.70 -6.13
CA LYS A 104 13.04 9.17 -6.14
C LYS A 104 11.78 9.70 -5.46
N PHE A 105 10.64 9.03 -5.67
CA PHE A 105 9.39 9.33 -4.99
C PHE A 105 9.51 9.18 -3.47
N LEU A 106 9.96 8.02 -3.00
CA LEU A 106 10.15 7.72 -1.59
C LEU A 106 11.17 8.64 -0.92
N TYR A 107 12.30 8.91 -1.59
CA TYR A 107 13.30 9.86 -1.12
C TYR A 107 12.73 11.28 -1.00
N GLY A 108 11.99 11.75 -2.01
CA GLY A 108 11.38 13.08 -2.01
C GLY A 108 10.37 13.26 -0.87
N LEU A 109 9.60 12.21 -0.55
CA LEU A 109 8.71 12.18 0.60
C LEU A 109 9.49 12.13 1.92
N LEU A 110 10.48 11.25 2.05
CA LEU A 110 11.28 11.09 3.27
C LEU A 110 12.02 12.38 3.65
N SER A 111 12.63 13.02 2.65
CA SER A 111 13.47 14.21 2.81
C SER A 111 12.71 15.54 2.73
N TYR A 112 11.42 15.51 2.39
CA TYR A 112 10.58 16.69 2.18
C TYR A 112 11.11 17.66 1.10
N THR A 113 11.87 17.15 0.12
CA THR A 113 12.46 17.98 -0.94
C THR A 113 11.48 18.31 -2.07
N SER A 114 10.51 17.42 -2.31
CA SER A 114 9.58 17.55 -3.44
C SER A 114 8.29 18.27 -3.08
N LEU A 115 7.84 18.17 -1.82
CA LEU A 115 6.65 18.84 -1.29
C LEU A 115 6.95 19.46 0.09
N PRO A 116 6.30 20.59 0.44
CA PRO A 116 6.39 21.18 1.76
C PRO A 116 6.06 20.17 2.85
N LYS A 117 6.91 20.11 3.90
CA LYS A 117 6.71 19.25 5.06
C LYS A 117 5.29 19.25 5.63
N PRO A 118 4.60 20.41 5.82
CA PRO A 118 3.24 20.40 6.35
C PRO A 118 2.22 19.65 5.49
N LEU A 119 2.41 19.61 4.16
CA LEU A 119 1.51 18.86 3.28
C LEU A 119 1.73 17.35 3.38
N ILE A 120 3.00 16.94 3.46
CA ILE A 120 3.35 15.53 3.66
C ILE A 120 2.86 15.08 5.04
N ASP A 121 3.13 15.85 6.10
CA ASP A 121 2.66 15.53 7.45
C ASP A 121 1.13 15.42 7.50
N ALA A 122 0.39 16.30 6.83
CA ALA A 122 -1.07 16.24 6.76
C ALA A 122 -1.58 14.98 6.01
N SER A 123 -0.84 14.50 5.02
CA SER A 123 -1.18 13.25 4.32
C SER A 123 -0.97 12.00 5.20
N GLU A 124 -0.08 12.11 6.18
CA GLU A 124 0.33 11.05 7.11
C GLU A 124 -0.52 11.01 8.39
N GLU A 125 -1.50 11.90 8.54
CA GLU A 125 -2.45 11.88 9.66
C GLU A 125 -3.37 10.66 9.57
N ASP A 126 -3.71 10.09 10.73
CA ASP A 126 -4.66 8.99 10.85
C ASP A 126 -6.08 9.47 10.52
N ALA A 127 -6.59 9.05 9.36
CA ALA A 127 -7.93 9.36 8.89
C ALA A 127 -8.96 8.30 9.32
N THR A 128 -8.53 7.22 9.99
CA THR A 128 -9.36 6.11 10.43
C THR A 128 -9.20 5.75 11.91
N PRO A 129 -9.12 6.71 12.86
CA PRO A 129 -8.86 6.40 14.26
C PRO A 129 -9.96 5.58 14.93
N PHE A 130 -11.14 5.48 14.30
CA PHE A 130 -12.25 4.63 14.72
C PHE A 130 -11.99 3.13 14.52
N MET A 131 -10.89 2.75 13.87
CA MET A 131 -10.46 1.35 13.69
C MET A 131 -9.70 0.78 14.91
N SER A 132 -9.45 1.60 15.95
CA SER A 132 -8.53 1.33 17.07
C SER A 132 -8.88 0.16 18.02
N ASN A 133 -9.83 -0.71 17.68
CA ASN A 133 -10.19 -1.91 18.46
C ASN A 133 -10.57 -3.10 17.55
N PHE A 134 -10.19 -3.04 16.29
CA PHE A 134 -10.47 -4.07 15.31
C PHE A 134 -9.16 -4.61 14.76
N TYR A 135 -9.20 -5.89 14.37
CA TYR A 135 -8.11 -6.47 13.62
C TYR A 135 -7.87 -5.68 12.33
N THR A 136 -6.62 -5.30 12.10
CA THR A 136 -6.17 -4.68 10.86
C THR A 136 -4.98 -5.46 10.31
N LEU A 137 -5.04 -5.88 9.04
CA LEU A 137 -3.91 -6.56 8.40
C LEU A 137 -2.69 -5.63 8.29
N TYR A 138 -2.89 -4.39 7.84
CA TYR A 138 -1.81 -3.44 7.62
C TYR A 138 -1.75 -2.33 8.65
N GLY A 139 -2.87 -1.96 9.27
CA GLY A 139 -2.98 -0.83 10.20
C GLY A 139 -4.10 0.12 9.81
N ASP A 140 -4.01 1.34 10.32
CA ASP A 140 -4.92 2.43 9.99
C ASP A 140 -4.56 3.05 8.64
N TYR A 141 -5.37 3.98 8.14
CA TYR A 141 -5.24 4.55 6.82
C TYR A 141 -5.17 6.08 6.88
N GLY A 142 -4.17 6.64 6.21
CA GLY A 142 -4.02 8.08 6.02
C GLY A 142 -4.59 8.53 4.68
N PHE A 143 -4.02 9.59 4.13
CA PHE A 143 -4.39 10.09 2.80
C PHE A 143 -3.75 9.23 1.70
N GLY A 144 -4.35 8.08 1.42
CA GLY A 144 -3.99 7.20 0.30
C GLY A 144 -2.86 6.20 0.59
N HIS A 145 -2.53 5.95 1.85
CA HIS A 145 -1.54 4.95 2.26
C HIS A 145 -1.85 4.43 3.67
N PHE A 146 -1.29 3.27 4.02
CA PHE A 146 -1.41 2.69 5.35
C PHE A 146 -0.43 3.30 6.34
N LEU A 147 -0.94 3.60 7.53
CA LEU A 147 -0.14 3.79 8.73
C LEU A 147 0.12 2.39 9.30
N LEU A 148 1.37 1.93 9.20
CA LEU A 148 1.67 0.52 9.35
C LEU A 148 1.59 0.08 10.82
N CYS A 149 0.70 -0.87 11.09
CA CYS A 149 0.61 -1.66 12.30
C CYS A 149 0.21 -3.09 11.91
N PHE A 150 1.19 -3.81 11.34
CA PHE A 150 0.96 -5.08 10.66
C PHE A 150 0.43 -6.16 11.61
N ASP A 151 -0.58 -6.90 11.14
CA ASP A 151 -1.23 -8.05 11.80
C ASP A 151 -1.61 -7.79 13.27
N SER A 152 -1.99 -6.55 13.59
CA SER A 152 -2.31 -6.15 14.95
C SER A 152 -3.75 -6.52 15.30
N VAL A 153 -3.91 -7.46 16.25
CA VAL A 153 -5.21 -7.83 16.84
C VAL A 153 -5.82 -6.70 17.68
N ASP A 154 -4.98 -5.79 18.16
CA ASP A 154 -5.37 -4.62 18.94
C ASP A 154 -5.57 -3.37 18.04
N GLY A 155 -5.47 -3.53 16.71
CA GLY A 155 -5.47 -2.41 15.76
C GLY A 155 -4.26 -1.50 15.92
N MET A 156 -4.41 -0.20 15.66
CA MET A 156 -3.32 0.76 15.75
C MET A 156 -2.85 1.02 17.20
N THR A 157 -1.72 0.42 17.57
CA THR A 157 -1.11 0.56 18.90
C THR A 157 -0.29 1.84 19.07
N ASP A 158 -0.04 2.24 20.31
CA ASP A 158 0.84 3.39 20.60
C ASP A 158 2.27 3.19 20.08
N LYS A 159 2.77 1.95 20.08
CA LYS A 159 4.06 1.62 19.47
C LYS A 159 4.06 1.89 17.97
N CYS A 160 3.02 1.47 17.25
CA CYS A 160 2.91 1.70 15.80
C CYS A 160 2.86 3.21 15.48
N LYS A 161 2.11 3.98 16.28
CA LYS A 161 2.06 5.45 16.16
C LYS A 161 3.44 6.09 16.40
N GLU A 162 4.20 5.59 17.37
CA GLU A 162 5.56 6.07 17.65
C GLU A 162 6.55 5.71 16.54
N ASP A 163 6.41 4.52 15.95
CA ASP A 163 7.30 4.03 14.89
C ASP A 163 7.11 4.82 13.58
N ARG A 164 5.94 5.42 13.34
CA ARG A 164 5.66 6.31 12.20
C ARG A 164 6.09 5.70 10.86
N VAL A 165 5.65 4.47 10.63
CA VAL A 165 5.90 3.73 9.40
C VAL A 165 4.70 3.87 8.47
N HIS A 166 4.95 4.24 7.22
CA HIS A 166 3.95 4.44 6.18
C HIS A 166 4.20 3.42 5.08
N ALA A 167 3.16 2.74 4.57
CA ALA A 167 3.31 1.74 3.54
C ALA A 167 2.14 1.75 2.55
N ASP A 168 2.37 1.25 1.34
CA ASP A 168 1.32 1.04 0.34
C ASP A 168 1.45 -0.34 -0.32
N PRO A 169 1.01 -1.42 0.36
CA PRO A 169 1.17 -2.78 -0.14
C PRO A 169 0.36 -3.01 -1.42
N GLY A 170 1.06 -3.26 -2.52
CA GLY A 170 0.50 -3.58 -3.81
C GLY A 170 0.28 -5.08 -3.97
N ALA A 171 -0.88 -5.45 -4.52
CA ALA A 171 -1.26 -6.84 -4.75
C ALA A 171 -0.21 -7.63 -5.55
N PHE A 172 0.57 -7.02 -6.44
CA PHE A 172 1.56 -7.75 -7.25
C PHE A 172 2.90 -8.02 -6.55
N GLY A 173 2.93 -7.91 -5.22
CA GLY A 173 4.11 -8.16 -4.40
C GLY A 173 5.11 -7.01 -4.39
N PHE A 174 4.61 -5.78 -4.51
CA PHE A 174 5.37 -4.56 -4.34
C PHE A 174 4.94 -3.88 -3.04
N ILE A 175 5.83 -3.78 -2.05
CA ILE A 175 5.53 -3.17 -0.75
C ILE A 175 6.58 -2.09 -0.47
N PRO A 176 6.34 -0.86 -0.93
CA PRO A 176 7.12 0.30 -0.52
C PRO A 176 6.73 0.72 0.89
N LEU A 177 7.71 1.21 1.65
CA LEU A 177 7.46 1.87 2.92
C LEU A 177 8.47 2.98 3.22
N ILE A 178 8.04 3.90 4.09
CA ILE A 178 8.84 4.96 4.69
C ILE A 178 8.81 4.78 6.21
N ASP A 179 9.97 4.71 6.83
CA ASP A 179 10.12 4.72 8.28
C ASP A 179 10.65 6.10 8.71
N ARG A 180 9.75 6.93 9.25
CA ARG A 180 10.10 8.29 9.68
C ARG A 180 10.96 8.31 10.93
N LYS A 181 10.80 7.31 11.83
CA LYS A 181 11.53 7.23 13.10
C LYS A 181 13.00 6.93 12.88
N ASN A 182 13.29 5.98 11.99
CA ASN A 182 14.64 5.54 11.67
C ASN A 182 15.23 6.26 10.44
N GLY A 183 14.42 7.07 9.73
CA GLY A 183 14.89 7.97 8.68
C GLY A 183 15.29 7.24 7.40
N TYR A 184 14.53 6.22 6.98
CA TYR A 184 14.81 5.47 5.75
C TYR A 184 13.53 5.09 5.00
N TYR A 185 13.69 4.64 3.76
CA TYR A 185 12.64 3.98 2.99
C TYR A 185 13.15 2.63 2.49
N MET A 186 12.24 1.72 2.16
CA MET A 186 12.57 0.48 1.49
C MET A 186 11.50 0.10 0.47
N GLU A 187 11.93 -0.60 -0.57
CA GLU A 187 11.07 -1.20 -1.58
C GLU A 187 11.23 -2.71 -1.52
N LEU A 188 10.21 -3.41 -1.06
CA LEU A 188 10.15 -4.85 -1.19
C LEU A 188 9.53 -5.23 -2.53
N VAL A 189 10.28 -5.95 -3.37
CA VAL A 189 9.80 -6.45 -4.65
C VAL A 189 9.88 -7.98 -4.65
N ALA A 190 8.76 -8.62 -4.37
CA ALA A 190 8.56 -10.06 -4.47
C ALA A 190 7.53 -10.29 -5.58
N ALA A 191 7.92 -10.09 -6.84
CA ALA A 191 7.01 -10.10 -7.98
C ALA A 191 6.14 -11.37 -8.04
N GLU A 192 4.83 -11.21 -7.82
CA GLU A 192 3.86 -12.31 -7.82
C GLU A 192 3.02 -12.35 -9.09
N ILE A 193 3.67 -12.11 -10.23
CA ILE A 193 3.01 -12.19 -11.52
C ILE A 193 3.11 -13.64 -12.00
N GLY A 194 2.08 -14.43 -11.72
CA GLY A 194 1.94 -15.75 -12.31
C GLY A 194 1.96 -15.66 -13.85
N ALA A 195 2.57 -16.64 -14.53
CA ALA A 195 2.55 -16.75 -16.00
C ALA A 195 1.13 -16.79 -16.61
N THR A 196 0.10 -17.00 -15.79
CA THR A 196 -1.31 -17.11 -16.14
C THR A 196 -2.09 -15.80 -16.03
N GLY A 197 -1.50 -14.70 -15.52
CA GLY A 197 -2.19 -13.44 -15.31
C GLY A 197 -3.20 -13.45 -14.15
N SER A 198 -3.15 -14.46 -13.27
CA SER A 198 -3.95 -14.57 -12.06
C SER A 198 -3.12 -14.18 -10.84
N TYR A 199 -3.64 -13.27 -10.02
CA TYR A 199 -3.06 -12.87 -8.73
C TYR A 199 -3.03 -14.08 -7.77
N PRO A 200 -1.85 -14.63 -7.43
CA PRO A 200 -1.75 -15.63 -6.38
C PRO A 200 -1.72 -14.88 -5.03
N LEU A 201 -2.78 -15.02 -4.22
CA LEU A 201 -2.79 -14.57 -2.82
C LEU A 201 -1.87 -15.47 -1.97
N SER A 202 -0.57 -15.46 -2.23
CA SER A 202 0.37 -16.34 -1.53
C SER A 202 0.64 -15.86 -0.10
N GLY A 203 0.49 -14.56 0.16
CA GLY A 203 0.88 -13.89 1.39
C GLY A 203 2.41 -13.74 1.57
N ILE A 204 3.21 -14.15 0.58
CA ILE A 204 4.67 -14.12 0.64
C ILE A 204 5.21 -12.69 0.71
N PRO A 205 4.76 -11.73 -0.12
CA PRO A 205 5.28 -10.37 -0.07
C PRO A 205 5.05 -9.73 1.29
N GLU A 206 3.83 -9.85 1.83
CA GLU A 206 3.48 -9.31 3.13
C GLU A 206 4.33 -9.95 4.24
N TYR A 207 4.49 -11.27 4.19
CA TYR A 207 5.37 -11.98 5.12
C TYR A 207 6.83 -11.50 5.04
N LEU A 208 7.38 -11.36 3.84
CA LEU A 208 8.75 -10.88 3.63
C LEU A 208 8.92 -9.45 4.17
N ALA A 209 7.92 -8.59 4.00
CA ALA A 209 7.93 -7.23 4.56
C ALA A 209 8.03 -7.27 6.09
N VAL A 210 7.23 -8.10 6.75
CA VAL A 210 7.27 -8.29 8.21
C VAL A 210 8.60 -8.87 8.67
N ALA A 211 9.11 -9.88 7.97
CA ALA A 211 10.32 -10.58 8.36
C ALA A 211 11.58 -9.71 8.21
N ILE A 212 11.68 -8.93 7.12
CA ILE A 212 12.88 -8.14 6.83
C ILE A 212 12.94 -6.83 7.62
N LYS A 213 11.79 -6.23 7.93
CA LYS A 213 11.69 -4.89 8.54
C LYS A 213 12.48 -4.77 9.85
N PRO A 214 12.39 -5.68 10.84
CA PRO A 214 13.19 -5.61 12.06
C PRO A 214 14.70 -5.66 11.82
N HIS A 215 15.14 -6.34 10.75
CA HIS A 215 16.56 -6.42 10.39
C HIS A 215 17.06 -5.09 9.83
N VAL A 216 16.27 -4.47 8.93
CA VAL A 216 16.58 -3.15 8.38
C VAL A 216 16.58 -2.11 9.51
N ASP A 217 15.59 -2.12 10.41
CA ASP A 217 15.52 -1.20 11.55
C ASP A 217 16.77 -1.26 12.43
N ALA A 218 17.27 -2.46 12.70
CA ALA A 218 18.44 -2.63 13.53
C ALA A 218 19.74 -2.16 12.83
N ILE A 219 19.86 -2.40 11.52
CA ILE A 219 20.96 -1.87 10.72
C ILE A 219 20.92 -0.34 10.69
N MET A 220 19.75 0.24 10.42
CA MET A 220 19.57 1.68 10.26
C MET A 220 19.68 2.44 11.59
N SER A 221 19.26 1.84 12.71
CA SER A 221 19.41 2.41 14.05
C SER A 221 20.84 2.33 14.60
N GLY A 222 21.79 1.74 13.86
CA GLY A 222 23.18 1.59 14.29
C GLY A 222 23.35 0.67 15.51
N THR A 223 22.32 -0.10 15.85
CA THR A 223 22.33 -1.10 16.91
C THR A 223 22.20 -2.47 16.25
N PRO A 224 23.33 -3.10 15.87
CA PRO A 224 23.30 -4.42 15.25
C PRO A 224 22.45 -5.32 16.13
N PRO A 225 21.44 -5.97 15.57
CA PRO A 225 20.51 -6.70 16.41
C PRO A 225 21.24 -7.92 16.97
N ASP A 226 20.93 -8.27 18.23
CA ASP A 226 21.54 -9.43 18.88
C ASP A 226 21.32 -10.66 17.99
N ALA A 227 22.39 -11.34 17.58
CA ALA A 227 22.35 -12.51 16.70
C ALA A 227 21.33 -13.55 17.18
N SER A 228 21.07 -13.64 18.49
CA SER A 228 20.04 -14.50 19.07
C SER A 228 18.61 -14.20 18.61
N ARG A 229 18.31 -12.94 18.27
CA ARG A 229 17.04 -12.48 17.68
C ARG A 229 16.92 -12.80 16.18
N HIS A 230 18.00 -13.28 15.56
CA HIS A 230 18.07 -13.71 14.15
C HIS A 230 18.25 -15.22 14.00
N MET A 231 18.44 -15.93 15.12
CA MET A 231 18.56 -17.38 15.08
C MET A 231 17.19 -17.99 14.73
N THR A 232 17.23 -18.99 13.85
CA THR A 232 16.12 -19.90 13.57
C THR A 232 15.49 -20.35 14.89
N HIS A 233 14.18 -20.11 15.05
CA HIS A 233 13.41 -20.37 16.27
C HIS A 233 13.90 -19.56 17.48
N SER A 234 13.62 -18.25 17.49
CA SER A 234 13.60 -17.51 18.76
C SER A 234 12.29 -17.84 19.49
N PRO A 235 12.32 -18.48 20.67
CA PRO A 235 11.10 -18.84 21.40
C PRO A 235 10.29 -17.62 21.87
N ASP A 236 10.88 -16.43 21.83
CA ASP A 236 10.23 -15.17 22.22
C ASP A 236 9.33 -14.61 21.10
N PHE A 237 9.49 -15.10 19.87
CA PHE A 237 8.58 -14.84 18.77
C PHE A 237 7.96 -16.16 18.31
N LEU A 238 6.69 -16.39 18.64
CA LEU A 238 5.83 -17.39 18.01
C LEU A 238 5.53 -17.02 16.53
N SER A 239 6.51 -16.51 15.80
CA SER A 239 6.37 -16.09 14.40
C SER A 239 7.09 -17.06 13.48
N LEU A 240 6.44 -17.44 12.38
CA LEU A 240 7.08 -18.08 11.23
C LEU A 240 8.37 -17.34 10.89
N GLY A 241 9.51 -18.03 10.88
CA GLY A 241 10.77 -17.53 10.36
C GLY A 241 10.88 -17.74 8.85
N VAL A 242 11.82 -17.05 8.18
CA VAL A 242 12.00 -17.14 6.73
C VAL A 242 12.25 -18.60 6.28
N ALA A 243 12.87 -19.40 7.15
CA ALA A 243 13.05 -20.84 6.95
C ALA A 243 11.72 -21.62 7.03
N ASP A 244 10.82 -21.25 7.93
CA ASP A 244 9.49 -21.86 8.03
C ASP A 244 8.63 -21.51 6.81
N VAL A 245 8.79 -20.30 6.26
CA VAL A 245 8.13 -19.91 5.01
C VAL A 245 8.72 -20.60 3.80
N ASN A 246 10.04 -20.72 3.70
CA ASN A 246 10.66 -21.53 2.65
C ASN A 246 10.25 -23.00 2.76
N TYR A 247 10.11 -23.54 3.96
CA TYR A 247 9.59 -24.87 4.21
C TYR A 247 8.11 -24.97 3.78
N CYS A 248 7.22 -24.11 4.29
CA CYS A 248 5.80 -24.09 3.92
C CYS A 248 5.59 -23.88 2.42
N LEU A 249 6.31 -22.95 1.79
CA LEU A 249 6.31 -22.75 0.33
C LEU A 249 6.74 -24.00 -0.40
N ASN A 250 7.85 -24.61 0.03
CA ASN A 250 8.30 -25.84 -0.57
C ASN A 250 7.30 -26.98 -0.34
N CYS A 251 6.57 -27.01 0.77
CA CYS A 251 5.51 -27.99 1.00
C CYS A 251 4.26 -27.74 0.15
N VAL A 252 3.90 -26.48 -0.07
CA VAL A 252 2.79 -26.10 -0.96
C VAL A 252 3.14 -26.44 -2.42
N LEU A 253 4.36 -26.10 -2.85
CA LEU A 253 4.84 -26.31 -4.22
C LEU A 253 5.24 -27.78 -4.46
N ASN A 254 5.75 -28.48 -3.44
CA ASN A 254 6.23 -29.86 -3.49
C ASN A 254 5.73 -30.68 -2.28
N PRO A 255 4.45 -31.07 -2.21
CA PRO A 255 3.86 -31.71 -1.03
C PRO A 255 4.51 -33.02 -0.61
N LYS A 256 5.17 -33.72 -1.56
CA LYS A 256 5.86 -34.98 -1.31
C LYS A 256 7.25 -34.82 -0.69
N ALA A 257 7.79 -33.61 -0.66
CA ALA A 257 9.11 -33.32 -0.08
C ALA A 257 9.05 -32.99 1.42
N CYS A 258 7.85 -32.96 2.01
CA CYS A 258 7.61 -32.50 3.39
C CYS A 258 7.04 -33.56 4.33
N SER A 259 7.22 -34.86 4.01
CA SER A 259 6.89 -35.97 4.91
C SER A 259 7.94 -36.19 5.98
#